data_AF-A0A542XP37-F1
#
_entry.id   AF-A0A542XP37-F1
#
_cell.length_a   1.000
_cell.length_b   1.000
_cell.length_c   1.000
_cell.angle_alpha   90.00
_cell.angle_beta   90.00
_cell.angle_gamma   90.00
#
_symmetry.space_group_name_H-M   'P 1'
#
loop_
_entity.id
_entity.type
_entity.pdbx_description
1 polymer ?
#
loop_
_entity_poly.entity_id
_entity_poly.type
_entity_poly.pdbx_seq_one_letter_code
_entity_poly.pdbx_strand_id
1 'polypeptide(L)'
;MVRTVRRVAAIVASGLAAGVLSLGPTTSASAGPTPPPAGVEVTGAGMAEPLRLSADTHPTEVSAVIDQVSFLANARTSADPDKSDLGPKYTVVVFTGETPKQAYDLYPKASGGPRIYRPAKQPSSRKATAGWFFGRLTMSETLRTVGVPLERQLDTVGGGAGGGERLIPEDAINPTRDIDEALSELQRLLLLNVAVVLTIGFGLAGITLLIRRRSR
;
A
#
# COMPACT_ATOMS: atom_id res chain seq x y z
N MET A 1 66.20 -6.87 -6.65
CA MET A 1 65.68 -5.49 -6.66
C MET A 1 66.42 -4.76 -7.76
N VAL A 2 65.93 -4.58 -8.99
CA VAL A 2 65.27 -3.35 -9.50
C VAL A 2 64.56 -3.64 -10.85
N ARG A 3 64.60 -4.87 -11.37
CA ARG A 3 64.09 -5.20 -12.72
C ARG A 3 62.64 -5.68 -12.79
N THR A 4 62.09 -6.23 -11.71
CA THR A 4 60.70 -6.75 -11.70
C THR A 4 59.66 -5.66 -11.42
N VAL A 5 60.08 -4.52 -10.85
CA VAL A 5 59.19 -3.40 -10.49
C VAL A 5 58.78 -2.57 -11.71
N ARG A 6 59.54 -2.65 -12.82
CA ARG A 6 59.25 -1.89 -14.05
C ARG A 6 58.17 -2.50 -14.96
N ARG A 7 57.75 -3.74 -14.73
CA ARG A 7 56.70 -4.39 -15.56
C ARG A 7 55.29 -4.34 -14.97
N VAL A 8 55.14 -4.02 -13.68
CA VAL A 8 53.81 -3.91 -13.05
C VAL A 8 53.22 -2.51 -13.23
N ALA A 9 54.05 -1.48 -13.37
CA ALA A 9 53.58 -0.11 -13.62
C ALA A 9 52.95 0.09 -15.02
N ALA A 10 53.24 -0.78 -15.99
CA ALA A 10 52.68 -0.69 -17.34
C ALA A 10 51.29 -1.33 -17.50
N ILE A 11 50.84 -2.13 -16.51
CA ILE A 11 49.52 -2.80 -16.58
C ILE A 11 48.44 -2.00 -15.82
N VAL A 12 48.82 -1.11 -14.89
CA VAL A 12 47.85 -0.28 -14.17
C VAL A 12 47.39 0.94 -15.00
N ALA A 13 48.22 1.42 -15.94
CA ALA A 13 47.83 2.52 -16.84
C ALA A 13 46.96 2.07 -18.04
N SER A 14 46.83 0.77 -18.30
CA SER A 14 46.00 0.21 -19.38
C SER A 14 44.65 -0.37 -18.92
N GLY A 15 44.40 -0.40 -17.61
CA GLY A 15 43.08 -0.79 -17.05
C GLY A 15 42.07 0.37 -16.95
N LEU A 16 42.55 1.62 -16.94
CA LEU A 16 41.70 2.81 -16.79
C LEU A 16 41.16 3.36 -18.13
N ALA A 17 41.65 2.86 -19.27
CA ALA A 17 41.16 3.27 -20.60
C ALA A 17 40.10 2.31 -21.19
N ALA A 18 39.84 1.16 -20.56
CA ALA A 18 38.85 0.18 -21.04
C ALA A 18 37.53 0.16 -20.25
N GLY A 19 37.39 0.99 -19.21
CA GLY A 19 36.17 1.09 -18.39
C GLY A 19 35.24 2.25 -18.74
N VAL A 20 35.65 3.17 -19.63
CA VAL A 20 34.92 4.43 -19.89
C VAL A 20 34.09 4.38 -21.19
N LEU A 21 34.17 3.28 -21.97
CA LEU A 21 33.46 3.15 -23.26
C LEU A 21 32.29 2.16 -23.23
N SER A 22 31.92 1.60 -22.08
CA SER A 22 30.71 0.79 -21.91
C SER A 22 29.52 1.56 -21.33
N LEU A 23 29.59 2.90 -21.34
CA LEU A 23 28.40 3.75 -21.29
C LEU A 23 27.72 3.74 -22.66
N GLY A 24 27.25 2.54 -23.06
CA GLY A 24 26.23 2.48 -24.09
C GLY A 24 25.06 3.33 -23.63
N PRO A 25 24.37 4.06 -24.53
CA PRO A 25 23.20 4.83 -24.15
C PRO A 25 22.22 3.84 -23.50
N THR A 26 22.08 3.93 -22.19
CA THR A 26 20.96 3.33 -21.48
C THR A 26 19.75 4.03 -22.07
N THR A 27 19.16 3.39 -23.08
CA THR A 27 17.82 3.67 -23.56
C THR A 27 16.99 3.82 -22.30
N SER A 28 16.59 5.05 -21.99
CA SER A 28 15.62 5.32 -20.94
C SER A 28 14.53 4.30 -21.13
N ALA A 29 14.37 3.39 -20.15
CA ALA A 29 13.30 2.42 -20.18
C ALA A 29 12.02 3.22 -20.43
N SER A 30 11.47 3.08 -21.64
CA SER A 30 10.22 3.73 -21.99
C SER A 30 9.24 3.24 -20.94
N ALA A 31 8.79 4.16 -20.09
CA ALA A 31 7.73 3.89 -19.14
C ALA A 31 6.62 3.28 -19.98
N GLY A 32 6.35 1.98 -19.75
CA GLY A 32 5.23 1.31 -20.40
C GLY A 32 3.97 2.16 -20.19
N PRO A 33 2.96 2.01 -21.07
CA PRO A 33 1.74 2.82 -21.00
C PRO A 33 1.26 2.91 -19.57
N THR A 34 1.17 4.14 -19.03
CA THR A 34 0.68 4.38 -17.68
C THR A 34 -0.61 3.58 -17.51
N PRO A 35 -0.70 2.67 -16.52
CA PRO A 35 -1.89 1.88 -16.30
C PRO A 35 -3.09 2.83 -16.21
N PRO A 36 -4.20 2.51 -16.90
CA PRO A 36 -5.30 3.44 -16.94
C PRO A 36 -5.82 3.67 -15.51
N PRO A 37 -6.14 4.93 -15.17
CA PRO A 37 -6.42 5.36 -13.82
C PRO A 37 -7.58 4.56 -13.23
N ALA A 38 -7.46 4.16 -11.96
CA ALA A 38 -8.55 3.48 -11.29
C ALA A 38 -9.74 4.45 -11.12
N GLY A 39 -10.94 3.93 -11.23
CA GLY A 39 -12.16 4.69 -11.04
C GLY A 39 -13.09 4.00 -10.06
N VAL A 40 -13.99 4.76 -9.47
CA VAL A 40 -15.05 4.23 -8.61
C VAL A 40 -16.37 4.89 -8.99
N GLU A 41 -17.41 4.08 -9.12
CA GLU A 41 -18.79 4.57 -9.22
C GLU A 41 -19.56 4.13 -7.98
N VAL A 42 -20.23 5.07 -7.35
CA VAL A 42 -21.08 4.82 -6.19
C VAL A 42 -22.52 5.19 -6.55
N THR A 43 -23.43 4.26 -6.31
CA THR A 43 -24.88 4.45 -6.45
C THR A 43 -25.55 4.06 -5.15
N GLY A 44 -26.69 4.64 -4.81
CA GLY A 44 -27.41 4.21 -3.62
C GLY A 44 -28.56 5.12 -3.20
N ALA A 45 -29.05 4.86 -1.99
CA ALA A 45 -30.19 5.58 -1.44
C ALA A 45 -29.92 7.09 -1.35
N GLY A 46 -30.89 7.90 -1.80
CA GLY A 46 -30.81 9.36 -1.76
C GLY A 46 -29.99 10.01 -2.89
N MET A 47 -29.43 9.22 -3.82
CA MET A 47 -28.73 9.75 -5.00
C MET A 47 -29.65 9.76 -6.22
N ALA A 48 -29.71 10.90 -6.91
CA ALA A 48 -30.39 11.01 -8.20
C ALA A 48 -29.53 10.51 -9.36
N GLU A 49 -28.22 10.71 -9.29
CA GLU A 49 -27.24 10.29 -10.29
C GLU A 49 -26.09 9.50 -9.64
N PRO A 50 -25.48 8.54 -10.36
CA PRO A 50 -24.28 7.85 -9.90
C PRO A 50 -23.12 8.83 -9.65
N LEU A 51 -22.49 8.73 -8.47
CA LEU A 51 -21.28 9.46 -8.17
C LEU A 51 -20.10 8.74 -8.81
N ARG A 52 -19.49 9.33 -9.84
CA ARG A 52 -18.32 8.77 -10.52
C ARG A 52 -17.05 9.54 -10.16
N LEU A 53 -16.08 8.84 -9.60
CA LEU A 53 -14.78 9.35 -9.19
C LEU A 53 -13.70 8.71 -10.06
N SER A 54 -12.75 9.53 -10.53
CA SER A 54 -11.56 9.07 -11.27
C SER A 54 -10.30 9.43 -10.50
N ALA A 55 -9.33 8.51 -10.45
CA ALA A 55 -8.06 8.73 -9.79
C ALA A 55 -7.25 9.90 -10.37
N ASP A 56 -7.52 10.31 -11.62
CA ASP A 56 -6.87 11.51 -12.20
C ASP A 56 -7.29 12.80 -11.50
N THR A 57 -8.55 12.84 -11.06
CA THR A 57 -9.19 14.05 -10.50
C THR A 57 -9.27 14.02 -8.98
N HIS A 58 -9.53 12.84 -8.42
CA HIS A 58 -9.83 12.61 -7.01
C HIS A 58 -9.08 11.37 -6.50
N PRO A 59 -7.73 11.36 -6.56
CA PRO A 59 -6.92 10.19 -6.25
C PRO A 59 -7.11 9.71 -4.81
N THR A 60 -7.21 10.64 -3.87
CA THR A 60 -7.34 10.34 -2.43
C THR A 60 -8.70 9.72 -2.13
N GLU A 61 -9.78 10.28 -2.67
CA GLU A 61 -11.15 9.80 -2.51
C GLU A 61 -11.32 8.40 -3.13
N VAL A 62 -10.78 8.20 -4.34
CA VAL A 62 -10.79 6.90 -5.00
C VAL A 62 -10.04 5.86 -4.17
N SER A 63 -8.85 6.17 -3.68
CA SER A 63 -8.10 5.25 -2.82
C SER A 63 -8.86 4.92 -1.53
N ALA A 64 -9.47 5.92 -0.90
CA ALA A 64 -10.21 5.74 0.35
C ALA A 64 -11.40 4.79 0.17
N VAL A 65 -12.14 4.92 -0.94
CA VAL A 65 -13.28 4.02 -1.23
C VAL A 65 -12.79 2.61 -1.62
N ILE A 66 -11.74 2.50 -2.43
CA ILE A 66 -11.15 1.19 -2.77
C ILE A 66 -10.66 0.46 -1.51
N ASP A 67 -10.07 1.18 -0.55
CA ASP A 67 -9.61 0.62 0.72
C ASP A 67 -10.74 0.06 1.59
N GLN A 68 -11.98 0.50 1.38
CA GLN A 68 -13.14 -0.09 2.05
C GLN A 68 -13.49 -1.50 1.53
N VAL A 69 -12.99 -1.91 0.37
CA VAL A 69 -13.33 -3.20 -0.26
C VAL A 69 -12.12 -4.05 -0.64
N SER A 70 -10.92 -3.47 -0.73
CA SER A 70 -9.70 -4.15 -1.18
C SER A 70 -9.29 -5.31 -0.26
N PHE A 71 -9.54 -5.19 1.05
CA PHE A 71 -9.21 -6.22 2.04
C PHE A 71 -10.04 -7.51 1.89
N LEU A 72 -11.18 -7.44 1.18
CA LEU A 72 -12.10 -8.57 0.99
C LEU A 72 -11.50 -9.73 0.18
N ALA A 73 -10.39 -9.50 -0.52
CA ALA A 73 -9.64 -10.56 -1.18
C ALA A 73 -9.12 -11.61 -0.18
N ASN A 74 -8.80 -11.18 1.05
CA ASN A 74 -8.22 -12.04 2.10
C ASN A 74 -9.14 -12.19 3.32
N ALA A 75 -10.29 -11.50 3.34
CA ALA A 75 -11.23 -11.55 4.46
C ALA A 75 -12.00 -12.88 4.48
N ARG A 76 -12.35 -13.34 5.69
CA ARG A 76 -13.29 -14.44 5.86
C ARG A 76 -14.73 -13.94 5.71
N THR A 77 -15.57 -14.76 5.09
CA THR A 77 -17.00 -14.49 5.01
C THR A 77 -17.63 -14.56 6.40
N SER A 78 -18.54 -13.64 6.68
CA SER A 78 -19.43 -13.69 7.85
C SER A 78 -20.71 -14.44 7.53
N ALA A 79 -21.47 -14.81 8.57
CA ALA A 79 -22.85 -15.23 8.41
C ALA A 79 -23.70 -14.15 7.74
N ASP A 80 -24.77 -14.57 7.07
CA ASP A 80 -25.78 -13.67 6.52
C ASP A 80 -26.38 -12.81 7.65
N PRO A 81 -26.40 -11.47 7.52
CA PRO A 81 -27.07 -10.59 8.46
C PRO A 81 -28.59 -10.67 8.30
N ASP A 82 -29.33 -10.27 9.33
CA ASP A 82 -30.77 -10.05 9.20
C ASP A 82 -31.03 -8.90 8.22
N LYS A 83 -32.04 -9.07 7.35
CA LYS A 83 -32.40 -8.06 6.36
C LYS A 83 -33.00 -6.81 7.01
N SER A 84 -33.66 -6.94 8.16
CA SER A 84 -34.15 -5.79 8.93
C SER A 84 -33.02 -4.87 9.38
N ASP A 85 -31.82 -5.42 9.49
CA ASP A 85 -30.69 -4.79 10.14
C ASP A 85 -29.73 -4.13 9.15
N LEU A 86 -29.97 -4.20 7.84
CA LEU A 86 -28.99 -3.78 6.83
C LEU A 86 -28.95 -2.27 6.57
N GLY A 87 -30.00 -1.51 6.91
CA GLY A 87 -30.04 -0.07 6.63
C GLY A 87 -29.95 0.26 5.12
N PRO A 88 -29.51 1.47 4.75
CA PRO A 88 -29.45 1.91 3.36
C PRO A 88 -28.33 1.19 2.57
N LYS A 89 -28.66 0.78 1.35
CA LYS A 89 -27.73 0.12 0.43
C LYS A 89 -27.03 1.12 -0.49
N TYR A 90 -25.72 0.96 -0.64
CA TYR A 90 -24.90 1.66 -1.60
C TYR A 90 -24.09 0.66 -2.43
N THR A 91 -24.24 0.68 -3.74
CA THR A 91 -23.47 -0.19 -4.64
C THR A 91 -22.24 0.55 -5.14
N VAL A 92 -21.07 -0.04 -4.93
CA VAL A 92 -19.77 0.45 -5.36
C VAL A 92 -19.25 -0.42 -6.48
N VAL A 93 -18.95 0.19 -7.63
CA VAL A 93 -18.31 -0.45 -8.77
C VAL A 93 -16.89 0.08 -8.90
N VAL A 94 -15.91 -0.81 -8.85
CA VAL A 94 -14.49 -0.50 -9.00
C VAL A 94 -14.07 -0.72 -10.45
N PHE A 95 -13.43 0.29 -11.02
CA PHE A 95 -12.93 0.30 -12.39
C PHE A 95 -11.40 0.27 -12.41
N THR A 96 -10.87 -0.34 -13.46
CA THR A 96 -9.48 -0.15 -13.88
C THR A 96 -9.51 0.50 -15.24
N GLY A 97 -9.15 1.78 -15.32
CA GLY A 97 -9.52 2.62 -16.44
C GLY A 97 -11.03 2.75 -16.54
N GLU A 98 -11.57 2.50 -17.74
CA GLU A 98 -13.01 2.52 -18.00
C GLU A 98 -13.68 1.15 -17.84
N THR A 99 -12.92 0.10 -17.55
CA THR A 99 -13.47 -1.25 -17.45
C THR A 99 -13.92 -1.58 -16.02
N PRO A 100 -15.22 -1.87 -15.78
CA PRO A 100 -15.68 -2.29 -14.46
C PRO A 100 -15.11 -3.68 -14.14
N LYS A 101 -14.47 -3.81 -12.98
CA LYS A 101 -13.82 -5.05 -12.53
C LYS A 101 -14.60 -5.74 -11.43
N GLN A 102 -15.05 -4.98 -10.44
CA GLN A 102 -15.68 -5.52 -9.25
C GLN A 102 -16.86 -4.67 -8.83
N ALA A 103 -17.89 -5.30 -8.28
CA ALA A 103 -19.04 -4.65 -7.70
C ALA A 103 -19.26 -5.19 -6.28
N TYR A 104 -19.58 -4.29 -5.37
CA TYR A 104 -19.84 -4.57 -3.95
C TYR A 104 -21.06 -3.77 -3.49
N ASP A 105 -21.89 -4.38 -2.65
CA ASP A 105 -22.97 -3.67 -1.97
C ASP A 105 -22.52 -3.37 -0.54
N LEU A 106 -22.50 -2.08 -0.21
CA LEU A 106 -22.11 -1.53 1.08
C LEU A 106 -23.36 -1.16 1.88
N TYR A 107 -23.32 -1.49 3.16
CA TYR A 107 -24.36 -1.22 4.14
C TYR A 107 -23.69 -0.54 5.34
N PRO A 108 -23.43 0.78 5.25
CA PRO A 108 -22.67 1.50 6.27
C PRO A 108 -23.41 1.53 7.62
N LYS A 109 -24.74 1.64 7.61
CA LYS A 109 -25.56 1.73 8.84
C LYS A 109 -26.23 0.42 9.24
N ALA A 110 -25.58 -0.71 8.98
CA ALA A 110 -26.12 -2.00 9.41
C ALA A 110 -26.04 -2.16 10.95
N SER A 111 -27.04 -2.77 11.56
CA SER A 111 -27.04 -3.12 12.99
C SER A 111 -25.92 -4.12 13.28
N GLY A 112 -25.16 -3.87 14.36
CA GLY A 112 -23.95 -4.64 14.67
C GLY A 112 -22.71 -4.27 13.86
N GLY A 113 -22.76 -3.17 13.09
CA GLY A 113 -21.63 -2.57 12.39
C GLY A 113 -21.73 -2.69 10.86
N PRO A 114 -20.89 -1.94 10.12
CA PRO A 114 -20.96 -1.89 8.66
C PRO A 114 -20.88 -3.27 8.02
N ARG A 115 -21.68 -3.52 6.99
CA ARG A 115 -21.69 -4.79 6.24
C ARG A 115 -21.34 -4.56 4.78
N ILE A 116 -20.70 -5.56 4.19
CA ILE A 116 -20.40 -5.61 2.75
C ILE A 116 -20.89 -6.93 2.19
N TYR A 117 -21.61 -6.86 1.08
CA TYR A 117 -21.95 -8.02 0.29
C TYR A 117 -21.16 -7.99 -1.01
N ARG A 118 -20.50 -9.11 -1.32
CA ARG A 118 -19.89 -9.35 -2.63
C ARG A 118 -20.84 -10.25 -3.43
N PRO A 119 -21.44 -9.77 -4.53
CA PRO A 119 -22.25 -10.62 -5.41
C PRO A 119 -21.40 -11.69 -6.11
N ALA A 120 -22.00 -12.84 -6.40
CA ALA A 120 -21.34 -13.88 -7.21
C ALA A 120 -21.13 -13.42 -8.67
N LYS A 121 -22.10 -12.66 -9.19
CA LYS A 121 -22.03 -12.05 -10.52
C LYS A 121 -21.23 -10.76 -10.44
N GLN A 122 -19.96 -10.84 -10.78
CA GLN A 122 -19.10 -9.68 -10.91
C GLN A 122 -19.16 -9.13 -12.34
N PRO A 123 -18.90 -7.83 -12.55
CA PRO A 123 -18.86 -7.23 -13.89
C PRO A 123 -17.67 -7.73 -14.70
N SER A 124 -16.58 -8.16 -14.04
CA SER A 124 -15.54 -8.93 -14.73
C SER A 124 -16.00 -10.36 -15.01
N SER A 125 -15.44 -10.97 -16.06
CA SER A 125 -15.68 -12.38 -16.42
C SER A 125 -15.16 -13.39 -15.38
N ARG A 126 -14.56 -12.93 -14.28
CA ARG A 126 -14.04 -13.78 -13.21
C ARG A 126 -15.17 -14.21 -12.28
N LYS A 127 -15.28 -15.53 -12.06
CA LYS A 127 -16.19 -16.09 -11.05
C LYS A 127 -15.73 -15.64 -9.66
N ALA A 128 -16.63 -15.05 -8.88
CA ALA A 128 -16.40 -14.75 -7.47
C ALA A 128 -17.40 -15.52 -6.61
N THR A 129 -16.97 -15.94 -5.43
CA THR A 129 -17.88 -16.52 -4.44
C THR A 129 -18.67 -15.39 -3.79
N ALA A 130 -20.00 -15.51 -3.85
CA ALA A 130 -20.89 -14.62 -3.11
C ALA A 130 -20.63 -14.76 -1.60
N GLY A 131 -20.66 -13.65 -0.88
CA GLY A 131 -20.49 -13.70 0.56
C GLY A 131 -20.71 -12.36 1.23
N TRP A 132 -21.04 -12.46 2.51
CA TRP A 132 -21.11 -11.32 3.41
C TRP A 132 -19.79 -11.15 4.15
N PHE A 133 -19.49 -9.91 4.45
CA PHE A 133 -18.29 -9.51 5.17
C PHE A 133 -18.64 -8.38 6.13
N PHE A 134 -17.88 -8.30 7.22
CA PHE A 134 -17.86 -7.09 8.03
C PHE A 134 -17.10 -6.00 7.30
N GLY A 135 -17.68 -4.82 7.23
CA GLY A 135 -17.05 -3.61 6.73
C GLY A 135 -16.14 -2.96 7.76
N ARG A 136 -15.38 -1.95 7.34
CA ARG A 136 -14.58 -1.14 8.26
C ARG A 136 -15.47 -0.14 8.97
N LEU A 137 -15.16 0.18 10.22
CA LEU A 137 -15.92 1.13 11.03
C LEU A 137 -15.91 2.56 10.43
N THR A 138 -14.92 2.89 9.60
CA THR A 138 -14.81 4.19 8.94
C THR A 138 -15.64 4.33 7.66
N MET A 139 -16.42 3.30 7.29
CA MET A 139 -17.12 3.25 6.01
C MET A 139 -18.13 4.39 5.83
N SER A 140 -18.98 4.65 6.83
CA SER A 140 -19.99 5.72 6.77
C SER A 140 -19.35 7.08 6.54
N GLU A 141 -18.23 7.34 7.23
CA GLU A 141 -17.52 8.61 7.12
C GLU A 141 -16.80 8.73 5.78
N THR A 142 -16.14 7.66 5.32
CA THR A 142 -15.47 7.65 4.01
C THR A 142 -16.47 7.94 2.88
N LEU A 143 -17.64 7.29 2.91
CA LEU A 143 -18.69 7.52 1.92
C LEU A 143 -19.22 8.95 1.99
N ARG A 144 -19.41 9.51 3.20
CA ARG A 144 -19.85 10.90 3.35
C ARG A 144 -18.82 11.89 2.78
N THR A 145 -17.53 11.70 3.05
CA THR A 145 -16.46 12.57 2.56
C THR A 145 -16.39 12.62 1.05
N VAL A 146 -16.68 11.52 0.36
CA VAL A 146 -16.69 11.50 -1.12
C VAL A 146 -17.99 12.05 -1.73
N GLY A 147 -18.96 12.47 -0.91
CA GLY A 147 -20.20 13.10 -1.36
C GLY A 147 -21.43 12.20 -1.38
N VAL A 148 -21.38 11.00 -0.77
CA VAL A 148 -22.57 10.17 -0.58
C VAL A 148 -23.51 10.85 0.43
N PRO A 149 -24.79 11.07 0.10
CA PRO A 149 -25.75 11.67 1.02
C PRO A 149 -26.10 10.67 2.13
N LEU A 150 -25.33 10.73 3.21
CA LEU A 150 -25.51 9.96 4.43
C LEU A 150 -25.75 10.92 5.59
N GLU A 151 -26.88 10.77 6.28
CA GLU A 151 -27.17 11.58 7.48
C GLU A 151 -26.02 11.48 8.49
N ARG A 152 -25.67 12.62 9.10
CA ARG A 152 -24.67 12.69 10.17
C ARG A 152 -25.17 11.97 11.42
N GLN A 153 -24.78 10.72 11.54
CA GLN A 153 -24.72 10.02 12.82
C GLN A 153 -23.23 9.80 13.11
N LEU A 154 -22.83 10.13 14.33
CA LEU A 154 -21.56 9.65 14.86
C LEU A 154 -21.75 8.14 15.04
N ASP A 155 -20.92 7.33 14.39
CA ASP A 155 -20.87 5.88 14.59
C ASP A 155 -20.24 5.59 15.97
N THR A 156 -20.89 6.08 17.03
CA THR A 156 -20.57 5.73 18.40
C THR A 156 -21.12 4.34 18.64
N VAL A 157 -20.21 3.42 18.94
CA VAL A 157 -20.52 2.04 19.34
C VAL A 157 -21.53 2.08 20.49
N GLY A 158 -22.81 1.87 20.18
CA GLY A 158 -23.86 1.62 21.14
C GLY A 158 -23.66 0.23 21.72
N GLY A 159 -22.76 0.11 22.71
CA GLY A 159 -22.50 -1.16 23.39
C GLY A 159 -21.05 -1.28 23.87
N GLY A 160 -20.68 -0.52 24.90
CA GLY A 160 -19.36 -0.62 25.52
C GLY A 160 -19.16 0.40 26.63
N ALA A 161 -19.81 0.18 27.77
CA ALA A 161 -19.45 0.86 29.01
C ALA A 161 -18.03 0.42 29.39
N GLY A 162 -17.02 1.22 29.03
CA GLY A 162 -15.62 0.91 29.33
C GLY A 162 -14.63 1.51 28.33
N GLY A 163 -14.60 2.83 28.23
CA GLY A 163 -13.63 3.52 27.39
C GLY A 163 -13.44 4.93 27.91
N GLY A 164 -12.71 5.04 29.02
CA GLY A 164 -12.40 6.31 29.66
C GLY A 164 -11.93 7.35 28.65
N GLU A 165 -12.57 8.49 28.74
CA GLU A 165 -12.18 9.77 28.17
C GLU A 165 -10.67 9.96 28.32
N ARG A 166 -9.92 9.67 27.25
CA ARG A 166 -8.59 10.25 27.08
C ARG A 166 -8.81 11.56 26.36
N LEU A 167 -9.16 12.57 27.15
CA LEU A 167 -8.60 13.90 26.96
C LEU A 167 -7.10 13.69 26.76
N ILE A 168 -6.64 13.73 25.51
CA ILE A 168 -5.23 14.04 25.25
C ILE A 168 -5.15 15.52 25.59
N PRO A 169 -4.43 15.91 26.66
CA PRO A 169 -4.16 17.32 26.88
C PRO A 169 -3.45 17.83 25.64
N GLU A 170 -3.99 18.87 25.01
CA GLU A 170 -3.47 19.55 23.81
C GLU A 170 -2.15 20.30 24.08
N ASP A 171 -1.36 19.87 25.06
CA ASP A 171 -0.14 20.51 25.55
C ASP A 171 0.96 19.45 25.76
N ALA A 172 1.56 18.91 24.68
CA ALA A 172 2.95 18.39 24.66
C ALA A 172 3.43 17.74 23.34
N ILE A 173 2.82 17.98 22.18
CA ILE A 173 3.41 17.47 20.92
C ILE A 173 4.54 18.41 20.49
N ASN A 174 5.79 18.01 20.74
CA ASN A 174 6.99 18.65 20.22
C ASN A 174 7.52 17.78 19.06
N PRO A 175 7.01 17.96 17.83
CA PRO A 175 7.17 17.01 16.71
C PRO A 175 8.62 16.84 16.23
N THR A 176 9.53 17.72 16.62
CA THR A 176 10.95 17.65 16.23
C THR A 176 11.73 16.60 17.01
N ARG A 177 11.38 16.33 18.27
CA ARG A 177 12.14 15.42 19.14
C ARG A 177 11.88 13.94 18.81
N ASP A 178 10.63 13.61 18.46
CA ASP A 178 10.24 12.23 18.12
C ASP A 178 10.74 11.80 16.72
N ILE A 179 10.91 12.75 15.79
CA ILE A 179 11.46 12.47 14.45
C ILE A 179 12.95 12.12 14.55
N ASP A 180 13.72 12.85 15.37
CA ASP A 180 15.13 12.58 15.57
C ASP A 180 15.37 11.23 16.24
N GLU A 181 14.52 10.85 17.21
CA GLU A 181 14.62 9.57 17.90
C GLU A 181 14.28 8.39 16.97
N ALA A 182 13.19 8.50 16.20
CA ALA A 182 12.80 7.49 15.20
C ALA A 182 13.84 7.35 14.05
N LEU A 183 14.42 8.46 13.58
CA LEU A 183 15.48 8.44 12.56
C LEU A 183 16.77 7.83 13.13
N SER A 184 17.11 8.10 14.39
CA SER A 184 18.29 7.52 15.04
C SER A 184 18.18 6.00 15.16
N GLU A 185 16.99 5.49 15.45
CA GLU A 185 16.73 4.06 15.60
C GLU A 185 16.77 3.35 14.23
N LEU A 186 16.20 3.98 13.20
CA LEU A 186 16.28 3.51 11.82
C LEU A 186 17.73 3.50 11.30
N GLN A 187 18.49 4.56 11.58
CA GLN A 187 19.91 4.67 11.21
C GLN A 187 20.75 3.61 11.92
N ARG A 188 20.46 3.32 13.20
CA ARG A 188 21.17 2.29 13.96
C ARG A 188 20.92 0.88 13.42
N LEU A 189 19.68 0.56 13.06
CA LEU A 189 19.34 -0.71 12.41
C LEU A 189 19.97 -0.84 11.01
N LEU A 190 19.99 0.24 10.23
CA LEU A 190 20.59 0.25 8.90
C LEU A 190 22.12 0.11 8.95
N LEU A 191 22.79 0.85 9.85
CA LEU A 191 24.24 0.74 10.05
C LEU A 191 24.65 -0.65 10.56
N LEU A 192 23.84 -1.26 11.43
CA LEU A 192 24.09 -2.63 11.89
C LEU A 192 24.03 -3.63 10.72
N ASN A 193 23.01 -3.54 9.87
CA ASN A 193 22.88 -4.40 8.70
C ASN A 193 24.03 -4.20 7.70
N VAL A 194 24.44 -2.95 7.44
CA VAL A 194 25.57 -2.65 6.56
C VAL A 194 26.88 -3.20 7.13
N ALA A 195 27.11 -3.06 8.44
CA ALA A 195 28.30 -3.59 9.10
C ALA A 195 28.40 -5.12 8.99
N VAL A 196 27.28 -5.84 9.13
CA VAL A 196 27.23 -7.30 8.96
C VAL A 196 27.58 -7.69 7.52
N VAL A 197 26.99 -7.02 6.52
CA VAL A 197 27.28 -7.30 5.10
C VAL A 197 28.75 -7.07 4.77
N LEU A 198 29.34 -5.97 5.25
CA LEU A 198 30.77 -5.68 5.04
C LEU A 198 31.65 -6.74 5.73
N THR A 199 31.32 -7.15 6.96
CA THR A 199 32.09 -8.16 7.70
C THR A 199 32.09 -9.50 6.96
N ILE A 200 30.92 -9.93 6.47
CA ILE A 200 30.79 -11.16 5.67
C ILE A 200 31.60 -11.03 4.37
N GLY A 201 31.49 -9.89 3.68
CA GLY A 201 32.23 -9.61 2.44
C GLY A 201 33.74 -9.64 2.62
N PHE A 202 34.27 -9.01 3.68
CA PHE A 202 35.70 -9.05 4.01
C PHE A 202 36.16 -10.45 4.44
N GLY A 203 35.33 -11.21 5.15
CA GLY A 203 35.62 -12.60 5.50
C GLY A 203 35.77 -13.49 4.25
N LEU A 204 34.82 -13.41 3.33
CA LEU A 204 34.87 -14.12 2.04
C LEU A 204 36.07 -13.69 1.18
N ALA A 205 36.35 -12.38 1.09
CA ALA A 205 37.51 -11.86 0.38
C ALA A 205 38.84 -12.33 1.02
N GLY A 206 38.91 -12.39 2.34
CA GLY A 206 40.08 -12.90 3.06
C GLY A 206 40.32 -14.39 2.81
N ILE A 207 39.27 -15.21 2.89
CA ILE A 207 39.35 -16.66 2.63
C ILE A 207 39.78 -16.93 1.20
N THR A 208 39.19 -16.25 0.22
CA THR A 208 39.57 -16.39 -1.20
C THR A 208 41.01 -15.97 -1.45
N LEU A 209 41.50 -14.92 -0.80
CA LEU A 209 42.89 -14.46 -0.91
C LEU A 209 43.88 -15.43 -0.26
N LEU A 210 43.52 -16.04 0.88
CA LEU A 210 44.31 -17.10 1.54
C LEU A 210 44.40 -18.36 0.68
N ILE A 211 43.29 -18.80 0.07
CA ILE A 211 43.27 -19.93 -0.87
C ILE A 211 44.19 -19.64 -2.07
N ARG A 212 44.10 -18.44 -2.64
CA ARG A 212 44.95 -18.00 -3.76
C ARG A 212 46.45 -17.95 -3.40
N ARG A 213 46.79 -17.63 -2.14
CA ARG A 213 48.17 -17.63 -1.66
C ARG A 213 48.73 -19.03 -1.44
N ARG A 214 47.88 -19.99 -1.04
CA ARG A 214 48.26 -21.39 -0.82
C ARG A 214 48.41 -22.20 -2.12
N SER A 215 47.74 -21.78 -3.19
CA SER A 215 47.80 -22.41 -4.50
C SER A 215 48.93 -21.91 -5.40
N ARG A 216 49.91 -21.17 -4.85
CA ARG A 216 51.13 -20.74 -5.54
C ARG A 216 52.36 -21.25 -4.83
#